data_AF-A0A139PH24-F1
#
_entry.id   AF-A0A139PH24-F1
#
_cell.length_a   1.000
_cell.length_b   1.000
_cell.length_c   1.000
_cell.angle_alpha   90.00
_cell.angle_beta   90.00
_cell.angle_gamma   90.00
#
_symmetry.space_group_name_H-M   'P 1'
#
loop_
_entity.id
_entity.type
_entity.pdbx_description
1 polymer ?
#
loop_
_entity_poly.entity_id
_entity_poly.type
_entity_poly.pdbx_seq_one_letter_code
_entity_poly.pdbx_strand_id
1 'polypeptide(L)' 'MKLPKEGDFITIQSYKHDGSLHRTWRDTMVLKTTENAIIGVNDHTLVTESDGRRWVTREPAIVYFHKNIGLISLL' A
#
# COMPACT_ATOMS: atom_id res chain seq x y z
N MET A 1 5.90 7.05 -16.38
CA MET A 1 6.21 6.06 -15.32
C MET A 1 5.66 4.71 -15.75
N LYS A 2 6.41 3.62 -15.52
CA LYS A 2 5.93 2.26 -15.80
C LYS A 2 5.09 1.81 -14.61
N LEU A 3 3.89 1.30 -14.86
CA LEU A 3 3.08 0.70 -13.79
C LEU A 3 3.80 -0.58 -13.29
N PRO A 4 3.73 -0.88 -11.98
CA PRO A 4 4.26 -2.12 -11.46
C PRO A 4 3.49 -3.31 -12.04
N LYS A 5 4.19 -4.42 -12.24
CA LYS A 5 3.62 -5.65 -12.81
C LYS A 5 3.13 -6.58 -11.71
N GLU A 6 2.24 -7.49 -12.06
CA GLU A 6 1.88 -8.59 -11.16
C GLU A 6 3.14 -9.35 -10.70
N GLY A 7 3.24 -9.58 -9.38
CA GLY A 7 4.40 -10.18 -8.73
C GLY A 7 5.47 -9.18 -8.24
N ASP A 8 5.44 -7.92 -8.69
CA ASP A 8 6.34 -6.89 -8.17
C ASP A 8 5.98 -6.54 -6.72
N PHE A 9 6.99 -6.23 -5.91
CA PHE A 9 6.79 -5.65 -4.59
C PHE A 9 6.91 -4.12 -4.65
N ILE A 10 5.95 -3.44 -4.04
CA ILE A 10 5.89 -1.98 -3.96
C ILE A 10 5.76 -1.51 -2.51
N THR A 11 6.27 -0.31 -2.25
CA THR A 11 6.08 0.41 -0.99
C THR A 11 4.83 1.29 -1.08
N ILE A 12 3.95 1.24 -0.09
CA ILE A 12 2.81 2.14 0.02
C ILE A 12 3.12 3.22 1.04
N GLN A 13 2.97 4.48 0.66
CA GLN A 13 3.00 5.63 1.57
C GLN A 13 1.60 6.23 1.67
N SER A 14 1.10 6.36 2.90
CA SER A 14 -0.15 7.04 3.20
C SER A 14 0.13 8.44 3.73
N TYR A 15 -0.56 9.42 3.17
CA TYR A 15 -0.50 10.82 3.56
C TYR A 15 -1.86 11.27 4.09
N LYS A 16 -1.86 12.17 5.08
CA LYS A 16 -3.07 12.86 5.55
C LYS A 16 -3.49 13.94 4.54
N HIS A 17 -4.68 14.51 4.73
CA HIS A 17 -5.19 15.60 3.87
C HIS A 17 -4.31 16.86 3.91
N ASP A 18 -3.55 17.07 4.98
CA ASP A 18 -2.58 18.17 5.10
C ASP A 18 -1.25 17.89 4.38
N GLY A 19 -1.12 16.73 3.71
CA GLY A 19 0.08 16.30 3.00
C GLY A 19 1.18 15.73 3.90
N SER A 20 0.98 15.65 5.22
CA SER A 20 1.93 15.01 6.12
C SER A 20 1.90 13.49 5.97
N LEU A 21 3.06 12.86 6.08
CA LEU A 21 3.16 11.39 6.09
C LEU A 21 2.41 10.85 7.31
N HIS A 22 1.58 9.83 7.10
CA HIS A 22 0.89 9.10 8.16
C HIS A 22 1.64 7.82 8.52
N ARG A 23 1.85 6.95 7.53
CA ARG A 23 2.62 5.71 7.67
C ARG A 23 3.04 5.14 6.31
N THR A 24 3.98 4.21 6.35
CA THR A 24 4.50 3.49 5.18
C THR A 24 4.40 1.98 5.41
N TRP A 25 3.91 1.23 4.42
CA TRP A 25 4.01 -0.24 4.37
C TRP A 25 5.12 -0.60 3.39
N ARG A 26 6.10 -1.38 3.83
CA ARG A 26 7.31 -1.64 3.06
C ARG A 26 7.08 -2.58 1.87
N ASP A 27 6.36 -3.67 2.12
CA ASP A 27 6.27 -4.79 1.19
C ASP A 27 4.80 -5.07 0.89
N THR A 28 4.31 -4.60 -0.27
CA THR A 28 3.02 -4.96 -0.85
C THR A 28 3.26 -5.65 -2.18
N MET A 29 2.86 -6.91 -2.32
CA MET A 29 2.92 -7.61 -3.60
C MET A 29 1.76 -7.17 -4.49
N VAL A 30 2.05 -6.83 -5.75
CA VAL A 30 1.03 -6.51 -6.74
C VAL A 30 0.38 -7.80 -7.24
N LEU A 31 -0.93 -7.94 -7.01
CA LEU A 31 -1.74 -9.06 -7.49
C LEU A 31 -2.32 -8.80 -8.86
N LYS A 32 -2.70 -7.54 -9.13
CA LYS A 32 -3.28 -7.15 -10.41
C LYS A 32 -2.98 -5.69 -10.73
N THR A 33 -2.58 -5.45 -11.98
CA THR A 33 -2.48 -4.11 -12.53
C THR A 33 -3.43 -3.97 -13.72
N THR A 34 -4.14 -2.85 -13.76
CA THR A 34 -4.97 -2.44 -14.89
C THR A 34 -4.65 -1.00 -15.24
N GLU A 35 -5.29 -0.47 -16.29
CA GLU A 35 -5.16 0.95 -16.62
C GLU A 35 -5.69 1.87 -15.52
N ASN A 36 -6.63 1.43 -14.69
CA ASN A 36 -7.32 2.31 -13.73
C ASN A 36 -7.10 1.96 -12.26
N ALA A 37 -6.59 0.75 -11.99
CA ALA A 37 -6.45 0.25 -10.63
C ALA A 37 -5.24 -0.66 -10.44
N ILE A 38 -4.76 -0.69 -9.20
CA ILE A 38 -3.77 -1.65 -8.69
C ILE A 38 -4.39 -2.37 -7.50
N ILE A 39 -4.32 -3.69 -7.52
CA ILE A 39 -4.68 -4.55 -6.39
C ILE A 39 -3.39 -5.14 -5.84
N GLY A 40 -3.17 -5.00 -4.55
CA GLY A 40 -2.04 -5.58 -3.86
C GLY A 40 -2.45 -6.37 -2.63
N VAL A 41 -1.50 -7.12 -2.09
CA VAL A 41 -1.62 -7.80 -0.80
C VAL A 41 -0.45 -7.43 0.09
N ASN A 42 -0.78 -7.15 1.35
CA ASN A 42 0.20 -7.10 2.42
C ASN A 42 0.08 -8.39 3.22
N ASP A 43 1.19 -9.07 3.46
CA ASP A 43 1.28 -10.23 4.34
C ASP A 43 2.48 -10.02 5.26
N HIS A 44 2.23 -9.97 6.57
CA HIS A 44 3.24 -9.68 7.60
C HIS A 44 4.21 -8.54 7.20
N THR A 45 3.67 -7.43 6.72
CA THR A 45 4.46 -6.32 6.18
C THR A 45 4.94 -5.37 7.28
N LEU A 46 6.13 -4.80 7.12
CA LEU A 46 6.65 -3.79 8.03
C LEU A 46 5.94 -2.45 7.82
N VAL A 47 5.31 -1.96 8.88
CA VAL A 47 4.70 -0.63 8.96
C VAL A 47 5.64 0.30 9.71
N THR A 48 5.93 1.47 9.14
CA THR A 48 6.62 2.58 9.81
C THR A 48 5.66 3.75 9.93
N GLU A 49 5.31 4.12 11.17
CA GLU A 49 4.50 5.32 11.46
C GLU A 49 5.34 6.59 11.26
N SER A 50 4.67 7.73 11.12
CA SER A 50 5.34 9.02 10.91
C SER A 50 6.24 9.48 12.05
N ASP A 51 6.00 8.97 13.27
CA ASP A 51 6.85 9.20 14.45
C ASP A 51 8.04 8.24 14.54
N GLY A 52 8.22 7.36 13.56
CA GLY A 52 9.31 6.41 13.47
C GLY A 52 9.06 5.07 14.17
N ARG A 53 7.93 4.89 14.87
CA ARG A 53 7.56 3.58 15.43
C ARG A 53 7.37 2.55 14.31
N ARG A 54 7.77 1.31 14.59
CA ARG A 54 7.73 0.20 13.64
C ARG A 54 7.00 -1.01 14.22
N TRP A 55 6.14 -1.63 13.41
CA TRP A 55 5.42 -2.84 13.77
C TRP A 55 5.11 -3.65 12.51
N VAL A 56 4.74 -4.91 12.67
CA VAL A 56 4.44 -5.83 11.56
C VAL A 56 2.95 -6.17 11.59
N THR A 57 2.29 -6.13 10.43
CA THR A 57 0.88 -6.54 10.34
C THR A 57 0.72 -8.00 10.74
N ARG A 58 -0.38 -8.34 11.40
CA ARG A 58 -0.61 -9.72 11.89
C ARG A 58 -1.37 -10.57 10.90
N GLU A 59 -2.32 -9.97 10.19
CA GLU A 59 -3.16 -10.64 9.22
C GLU A 59 -2.87 -10.10 7.82
N PRO A 60 -2.98 -10.94 6.79
CA PRO A 60 -2.94 -10.48 5.41
C PRO A 60 -4.08 -9.49 5.14
N ALA A 61 -3.82 -8.48 4.31
CA ALA A 61 -4.83 -7.49 3.91
C ALA A 61 -4.75 -7.21 2.41
N ILE A 62 -5.91 -7.06 1.77
CA ILE A 62 -6.01 -6.64 0.37
C ILE A 62 -6.07 -5.11 0.32
N VAL A 63 -5.23 -4.54 -0.53
CA VAL A 63 -5.20 -3.10 -0.79
C VAL A 63 -5.63 -2.84 -2.23
N TYR A 64 -6.54 -1.88 -2.39
CA TYR A 64 -7.09 -1.49 -3.68
C TYR A 64 -6.86 0.00 -3.92
N PHE A 65 -6.18 0.32 -5.02
CA PHE A 65 -5.98 1.69 -5.48
C PHE A 65 -6.73 1.91 -6.77
N HIS A 66 -7.57 2.95 -6.82
CA HIS A 66 -8.17 3.42 -8.07
C HIS A 66 -7.70 4.84 -8.38
N LYS A 67 -7.34 5.11 -9.64
CA LYS A 67 -6.79 6.40 -10.09
C LYS A 67 -7.60 7.62 -9.64
N ASN A 68 -8.92 7.48 -9.56
CA ASN A 68 -9.84 8.61 -9.30
C ASN A 68 -10.41 8.66 -7.86
N ILE A 69 -10.18 7.64 -7.03
CA ILE A 69 -10.89 7.50 -5.74
C ILE A 69 -9.89 7.42 -4.57
N GLY A 70 -8.61 7.13 -4.85
CA GLY A 70 -7.59 6.95 -3.81
C GLY A 70 -7.47 5.50 -3.34
N LEU A 71 -6.87 5.31 -2.17
CA LEU A 71 -6.67 3.99 -1.55
C LEU A 71 -7.90 3.57 -0.75
N ILE A 72 -8.38 2.36 -1.00
CA ILE A 72 -9.34 1.63 -0.16
C ILE A 72 -8.63 0.36 0.33
N SER A 73 -8.47 0.21 1.63
CA SER A 73 -7.92 -1.00 2.24
C SER A 73 -9.06 -1.79 2.88
N LEU A 74 -9.14 -3.08 2.57
CA LEU A 74 -10.06 -4.03 3.21
C LEU A 74 -9.23 -4.95 4.11
N LEU A 75 -9.59 -5.00 5.39
CA LEU A 75 -9.12 -6.02 6.34
C LEU A 75 -10.03 -7.24 6.21
#